data_AF-A0A3A1QNP4-F1
#
_entry.id   AF-A0A3A1QNP4-F1
#
_cell.length_a   1.000
_cell.length_b   1.000
_cell.length_c   1.000
_cell.angle_alpha   90.00
_cell.angle_beta   90.00
_cell.angle_gamma   90.00
#
_symmetry.space_group_name_H-M   'P 1'
#
loop_
_entity.id
_entity.type
_entity.pdbx_description
1 polymer ?
#
loop_
_entity_poly.entity_id
_entity_poly.type
_entity_poly.pdbx_seq_one_letter_code
_entity_poly.pdbx_strand_id
1 'polypeptide(L)'
;MQGGGNIRSAIHITNILLLAGLLVLGFFIYFGLHFAPQPDPYTAEHIHLVLIYVIWSIGYYLQLKQSIVRNFIIIFVIFFILQVVHFFFGYYVITFLESFVE
;
A
#
# COMPACT_ATOMS: atom_id res chain seq x y z
N MET A 1 24.53 13.25 21.32
CA MET A 1 23.84 12.35 20.37
C MET A 1 22.40 12.17 20.85
N GLN A 2 21.44 12.94 20.32
CA GLN A 2 20.06 13.00 20.86
C GLN A 2 18.97 12.91 19.75
N GLY A 3 19.34 12.51 18.51
CA GLY A 3 18.44 12.59 17.35
C GLY A 3 17.59 11.34 17.05
N GLY A 4 17.83 10.21 17.72
CA GLY A 4 17.20 8.92 17.38
C GLY A 4 15.74 8.75 17.81
N GLY A 5 15.29 9.46 18.86
CA GLY A 5 13.90 9.40 19.33
C GLY A 5 12.93 10.11 18.39
N ASN A 6 13.29 11.29 17.91
CA ASN A 6 12.43 12.12 17.07
C ASN A 6 12.14 11.46 15.70
N ILE A 7 13.12 10.79 15.10
CA ILE A 7 12.94 10.15 13.79
C ILE A 7 11.99 8.95 13.86
N ARG A 8 12.10 8.12 14.91
CA ARG A 8 11.23 6.95 15.08
C ARG A 8 9.78 7.37 15.28
N SER A 9 9.53 8.37 16.11
CA SER A 9 8.18 8.93 16.28
C SER A 9 7.64 9.51 14.97
N ALA A 10 8.46 10.22 14.18
CA ALA A 10 8.04 10.73 12.88
C ALA A 10 7.67 9.62 11.90
N ILE A 11 8.44 8.53 11.85
CA ILE A 11 8.13 7.34 11.04
C ILE A 11 6.77 6.76 11.46
N HIS A 12 6.54 6.54 12.76
CA HIS A 12 5.28 5.98 13.25
C HIS A 12 4.07 6.85 12.91
N ILE A 13 4.14 8.16 13.21
CA ILE A 13 3.04 9.10 12.95
C ILE A 13 2.72 9.13 11.47
N THR A 14 3.74 9.24 10.61
CA THR A 14 3.56 9.27 9.16
C THR A 14 2.89 8.00 8.64
N ASN A 15 3.32 6.83 9.12
CA ASN A 15 2.75 5.56 8.67
C ASN A 15 1.33 5.32 9.19
N ILE A 16 1.00 5.77 10.40
CA ILE A 16 -0.37 5.70 10.93
C ILE A 16 -1.31 6.59 10.11
N LEU A 17 -0.90 7.82 9.78
CA LEU A 17 -1.69 8.71 8.93
C LEU A 17 -1.89 8.11 7.53
N LEU A 18 -0.83 7.55 6.95
CA LEU A 18 -0.92 6.87 5.66
C LEU A 18 -1.85 5.65 5.73
N LEU A 19 -1.73 4.82 6.77
CA LEU A 19 -2.60 3.67 6.96
C LEU A 19 -4.07 4.07 7.08
N ALA A 20 -4.37 5.11 7.86
CA ALA A 20 -5.73 5.62 7.98
C ALA A 20 -6.30 6.04 6.61
N GLY A 21 -5.50 6.75 5.80
CA GLY A 21 -5.88 7.10 4.42
C GLY A 21 -6.10 5.88 3.53
N LEU A 22 -5.21 4.87 3.60
CA LEU A 22 -5.33 3.62 2.84
C LEU A 22 -6.52 2.77 3.28
N LEU A 23 -6.90 2.79 4.56
CA LEU A 23 -8.10 2.10 5.06
C LEU A 23 -9.38 2.77 4.54
N VAL A 24 -9.43 4.10 4.55
CA VAL A 24 -10.55 4.85 3.95
C VAL A 24 -10.65 4.57 2.46
N LEU A 25 -9.52 4.60 1.75
CA LEU A 25 -9.47 4.28 0.32
C LEU A 25 -9.93 2.84 0.04
N GLY A 26 -9.38 1.86 0.77
CA GLY A 26 -9.74 0.46 0.60
C GLY A 26 -11.20 0.17 0.91
N PHE A 27 -11.79 0.86 1.90
CA PHE A 27 -13.22 0.84 2.17
C PHE A 27 -14.01 1.27 0.92
N PHE A 28 -13.69 2.44 0.35
CA PHE A 28 -14.40 2.92 -0.84
C PHE A 28 -14.24 2.01 -2.05
N ILE A 29 -13.05 1.42 -2.27
CA ILE A 29 -12.86 0.46 -3.36
C ILE A 29 -13.69 -0.80 -3.11
N TYR A 30 -13.59 -1.40 -1.93
CA TYR A 30 -14.32 -2.64 -1.61
C TYR A 30 -15.83 -2.49 -1.79
N PHE A 31 -16.43 -1.43 -1.24
CA PHE A 31 -17.85 -1.16 -1.44
C PHE A 31 -18.17 -0.72 -2.87
N GLY A 32 -17.26 0.02 -3.51
CA GLY A 32 -17.30 0.39 -4.93
C GLY A 32 -17.56 -0.79 -5.85
N LEU A 33 -16.82 -1.87 -5.64
CA LEU A 33 -16.90 -3.12 -6.43
C LEU A 33 -18.26 -3.81 -6.33
N HIS A 34 -18.96 -3.66 -5.21
CA HIS A 34 -20.24 -4.33 -4.97
C HIS A 34 -21.45 -3.51 -5.43
N PHE A 35 -21.27 -2.27 -5.92
CA PHE A 35 -22.37 -1.49 -6.53
C PHE A 35 -22.77 -2.01 -7.91
N ALA A 36 -21.84 -2.63 -8.64
CA ALA A 36 -22.10 -3.23 -9.94
C ALA A 36 -21.94 -4.75 -9.82
N PRO A 37 -23.01 -5.55 -10.04
CA PRO A 37 -22.88 -7.00 -10.04
C PRO A 37 -21.95 -7.45 -11.18
N GLN A 38 -20.93 -8.23 -10.83
CA GLN A 38 -20.04 -8.90 -11.78
C GLN A 38 -20.39 -10.39 -11.84
N PRO A 39 -20.38 -11.03 -13.03
CA PRO A 39 -20.64 -12.46 -13.16
C PRO A 39 -19.52 -13.34 -12.58
N ASP A 40 -18.29 -12.85 -12.57
CA ASP A 40 -17.09 -13.59 -12.16
C ASP A 40 -16.72 -13.31 -10.69
N PRO A 41 -15.96 -14.21 -10.02
CA PRO A 41 -15.48 -13.98 -8.66
C PRO A 41 -14.60 -12.73 -8.58
N TYR A 42 -14.76 -11.92 -7.53
CA TYR A 42 -13.97 -10.69 -7.29
C TYR A 42 -12.50 -10.96 -6.86
N THR A 43 -11.88 -12.03 -7.36
CA THR A 43 -10.59 -12.52 -6.86
C THR A 43 -9.46 -11.55 -7.18
N ALA A 44 -9.31 -11.09 -8.43
CA ALA A 44 -8.31 -10.09 -8.82
C ALA A 44 -8.43 -8.80 -8.00
N GLU A 45 -9.66 -8.35 -7.75
CA GLU A 45 -9.96 -7.14 -7.01
C GLU A 45 -9.57 -7.27 -5.53
N HIS A 46 -9.87 -8.41 -4.91
CA HIS A 46 -9.45 -8.70 -3.54
C HIS A 46 -7.91 -8.79 -3.44
N ILE A 47 -7.25 -9.44 -4.39
CA ILE A 47 -5.78 -9.51 -4.43
C ILE A 47 -5.19 -8.10 -4.60
N HIS A 48 -5.76 -7.29 -5.49
CA HIS A 48 -5.35 -5.91 -5.71
C HIS A 48 -5.46 -5.08 -4.42
N LEU A 49 -6.58 -5.21 -3.70
CA LEU A 49 -6.81 -4.57 -2.41
C LEU A 49 -5.81 -5.02 -1.34
N VAL A 50 -5.56 -6.32 -1.21
CA VAL A 50 -4.61 -6.87 -0.22
C VAL A 50 -3.19 -6.35 -0.49
N LEU A 51 -2.77 -6.33 -1.76
CA LEU A 51 -1.44 -5.87 -2.15
C LEU A 51 -1.18 -4.42 -1.77
N ILE A 52 -2.22 -3.57 -1.69
CA ILE A 52 -2.07 -2.20 -1.20
C ILE A 52 -1.45 -2.20 0.21
N TYR A 53 -2.00 -3.01 1.12
CA TYR A 53 -1.55 -3.09 2.50
C TYR A 53 -0.22 -3.84 2.66
N VAL A 54 0.05 -4.81 1.78
CA VAL A 54 1.35 -5.51 1.76
C VAL A 54 2.48 -4.54 1.39
N ILE A 55 2.31 -3.75 0.32
CA ILE A 55 3.30 -2.75 -0.10
C ILE A 55 3.55 -1.75 1.04
N TRP A 56 2.49 -1.22 1.65
CA TRP A 56 2.59 -0.32 2.81
C TRP A 56 3.35 -0.97 3.97
N SER A 57 3.03 -2.20 4.33
CA SER A 57 3.64 -2.92 5.46
C SER A 57 5.14 -3.13 5.27
N ILE A 58 5.55 -3.51 4.06
CA ILE A 58 6.97 -3.69 3.71
C ILE A 58 7.70 -2.33 3.79
N GLY A 59 7.10 -1.27 3.24
CA GLY A 59 7.68 0.07 3.27
C GLY A 59 7.89 0.56 4.70
N TYR A 60 6.87 0.41 5.53
CA TYR A 60 6.94 0.77 6.95
C TYR A 60 8.03 -0.02 7.69
N TYR A 61 8.09 -1.33 7.50
CA TYR A 61 9.12 -2.17 8.08
C TYR A 61 10.54 -1.71 7.72
N LEU A 62 10.77 -1.37 6.44
CA LEU A 62 12.08 -0.90 5.98
C LEU A 62 12.43 0.49 6.50
N GLN A 63 11.44 1.38 6.67
CA GLN A 63 11.62 2.69 7.28
C GLN A 63 12.04 2.58 8.75
N LEU A 64 11.46 1.65 9.51
CA LEU A 64 11.82 1.42 10.93
C LEU A 64 13.28 1.01 11.14
N LYS A 65 13.93 0.43 10.12
CA LYS A 65 15.35 0.08 10.15
C LYS A 65 16.27 1.27 9.89
N GLN A 66 15.74 2.41 9.46
CA GLN A 66 16.55 3.58 9.14
C GLN A 66 16.81 4.42 10.39
N SER A 67 18.07 4.83 10.55
CA SER A 67 18.51 5.76 11.61
C SER A 67 18.68 7.20 11.11
N ILE A 68 18.61 7.41 9.79
CA ILE A 68 18.89 8.69 9.13
C ILE A 68 17.63 9.17 8.40
N VAL A 69 17.26 10.44 8.62
CA VAL A 69 16.04 11.06 8.05
C VAL A 69 16.04 10.98 6.52
N ARG A 70 17.18 11.22 5.87
CA ARG A 70 17.32 11.10 4.42
C ARG A 70 16.93 9.71 3.90
N ASN A 71 17.37 8.65 4.56
CA ASN A 71 17.06 7.28 4.14
C ASN A 71 15.57 6.96 4.36
N PHE A 72 15.00 7.44 5.47
CA PHE A 72 13.55 7.36 5.70
C PHE A 72 12.77 8.01 4.54
N ILE A 73 13.12 9.24 4.15
CA ILE A 73 12.45 9.97 3.06
C ILE A 73 12.58 9.21 1.72
N ILE A 74 13.77 8.70 1.40
CA ILE A 74 14.00 7.95 0.16
C ILE A 74 13.08 6.71 0.12
N ILE A 75 13.04 5.92 1.20
CA ILE A 75 12.19 4.72 1.26
C ILE A 75 10.72 5.12 1.18
N PHE A 76 10.31 6.18 1.88
CA PHE A 76 8.95 6.70 1.81
C PHE A 76 8.54 7.05 0.38
N VAL A 77 9.37 7.80 -0.34
CA VAL A 77 9.10 8.20 -1.73
C VAL A 77 9.03 6.97 -2.66
N ILE A 78 9.97 6.03 -2.53
CA ILE A 78 9.97 4.82 -3.36
C ILE A 78 8.69 4.00 -3.15
N PHE A 79 8.31 3.76 -1.89
CA PHE A 79 7.11 2.99 -1.59
C PHE A 79 5.82 3.73 -1.94
N PHE A 80 5.81 5.06 -1.83
CA PHE A 80 4.69 5.86 -2.29
C PHE A 80 4.51 5.77 -3.81
N ILE A 81 5.59 5.87 -4.59
CA ILE A 81 5.56 5.67 -6.04
C ILE A 81 5.08 4.26 -6.38
N LEU A 82 5.61 3.24 -5.70
CA LEU A 82 5.20 1.86 -5.88
C LEU A 82 3.69 1.67 -5.60
N GLN A 83 3.18 2.34 -4.56
CA GLN A 83 1.76 2.34 -4.21
C GLN A 83 0.90 2.93 -5.34
N VAL A 84 1.33 4.06 -5.91
CA VAL A 84 0.65 4.73 -7.03
C VAL A 84 0.66 3.85 -8.27
N VAL A 85 1.83 3.29 -8.62
CA VAL A 85 1.95 2.37 -9.77
C VAL A 85 1.05 1.15 -9.59
N HIS A 86 1.07 0.53 -8.39
CA HIS A 86 0.19 -0.59 -8.08
C HIS A 86 -1.29 -0.20 -8.22
N PHE A 87 -1.69 0.95 -7.70
CA PHE A 87 -3.07 1.42 -7.76
C PHE A 87 -3.59 1.56 -9.20
N PHE A 88 -2.80 2.14 -10.10
CA PHE A 88 -3.23 2.37 -11.49
C PHE A 88 -3.06 1.15 -12.40
N PHE A 89 -2.02 0.34 -12.18
CA PHE A 89 -1.64 -0.72 -13.13
C PHE A 89 -1.76 -2.13 -12.56
N GLY A 90 -1.73 -2.28 -11.24
CA GLY A 90 -1.69 -3.59 -10.58
C GLY A 90 -2.90 -4.44 -10.91
N TYR A 91 -4.09 -3.84 -11.00
CA TYR A 91 -5.32 -4.56 -11.35
C TYR A 91 -5.22 -5.27 -12.71
N TYR A 92 -4.72 -4.59 -13.74
CA TYR A 92 -4.53 -5.17 -15.07
C TYR A 92 -3.54 -6.33 -15.06
N VAL A 93 -2.45 -6.20 -14.32
CA VAL A 93 -1.44 -7.26 -14.20
C VAL A 93 -2.01 -8.48 -13.48
N ILE A 94 -2.75 -8.28 -12.39
CA ILE A 94 -3.36 -9.38 -11.62
C ILE A 94 -4.39 -10.11 -12.46
N THR A 95 -5.29 -9.38 -13.13
CA THR A 95 -6.30 -9.95 -14.02
C THR A 95 -5.65 -10.71 -15.18
N PHE A 96 -4.58 -10.17 -15.76
CA PHE A 96 -3.82 -10.87 -16.79
C PHE A 96 -3.22 -12.18 -16.27
N LEU A 97 -2.64 -12.19 -15.06
CA LEU A 97 -2.10 -13.42 -14.46
C LEU A 97 -3.17 -14.45 -14.13
N GLU A 98 -4.33 -14.02 -13.64
CA GLU A 98 -5.48 -14.88 -13.34
C GLU A 98 -5.97 -15.62 -14.59
N SER A 99 -5.96 -14.97 -15.76
CA SER A 99 -6.34 -15.59 -17.03
C SER A 99 -5.48 -16.76 -17.49
N PHE A 100 -4.33 -17.02 -16.86
CA PHE A 100 -3.51 -18.22 -17.12
C PHE A 100 -3.80 -19.38 -16.14
N VAL A 101 -4.55 -19.12 -15.08
CA VAL A 101 -4.85 -20.07 -14.01
C VAL A 101 -6.28 -20.62 -14.12
N GLU A 102 -7.19 -19.84 -14.68
CA GLU A 102 -8.54 -20.26 -15.12
C GLU A 102 -8.53 -20.88 -16.52
#